data_AF-A0A7D5VHK9-F1
#
_entry.id   AF-A0A7D5VHK9-F1
#
_cell.length_a   1.000
_cell.length_b   1.000
_cell.length_c   1.000
_cell.angle_alpha   90.00
_cell.angle_beta   90.00
_cell.angle_gamma   90.00
#
_symmetry.space_group_name_H-M   'P 1'
#
loop_
_entity.id
_entity.type
_entity.pdbx_description
1 polymer ?
#
loop_
_entity_poly.entity_id
_entity_poly.type
_entity_poly.pdbx_seq_one_letter_code
_entity_poly.pdbx_strand_id
1 'polypeptide(L)'
;MNRDERVVRELVSAYGRTYAEEAGIRLADTPQPLYRLLVLSLLLSARIRASVAVAAARALHEDRLDSPRRMAAADWQQRVDALGRGGYRRYDERTATQLGDGAELLDERWGGDLRRLHEEAHGDTGELKRLLQEEPGIGPVGADIFLREAQRVWRELGPYLDGKALSGAERLGLPKDPAKLTKLAGDTEPAVLAAALVRAALDKGVAEDCLQRAS
;
A
#
# COMPACT_ATOMS: atom_id res chain seq x y z
N MET A 1 -18.55 1.23 -25.61
CA MET A 1 -18.09 1.43 -24.23
C MET A 1 -19.18 2.16 -23.45
N ASN A 2 -19.73 1.53 -22.40
CA ASN A 2 -20.77 2.13 -21.55
C ASN A 2 -20.16 3.18 -20.60
N ARG A 3 -21.01 3.95 -19.90
CA ARG A 3 -20.58 5.03 -18.98
C ARG A 3 -19.53 4.54 -17.98
N ASP A 4 -19.79 3.42 -17.32
CA ASP A 4 -18.94 2.91 -16.23
C ASP A 4 -17.58 2.45 -16.76
N GLU A 5 -17.55 1.82 -17.94
CA GLU A 5 -16.29 1.47 -18.63
C GLU A 5 -15.47 2.73 -18.98
N ARG A 6 -16.13 3.84 -19.37
CA ARG A 6 -15.41 5.11 -19.61
C ARG A 6 -14.80 5.65 -18.33
N VAL A 7 -15.58 5.68 -17.25
CA VAL A 7 -15.14 6.16 -15.94
C VAL A 7 -13.95 5.35 -15.44
N VAL A 8 -14.02 4.01 -15.48
CA VAL A 8 -12.90 3.16 -15.07
C VAL A 8 -11.66 3.40 -15.93
N ARG A 9 -11.82 3.52 -17.25
CA ARG A 9 -10.71 3.80 -18.16
C ARG A 9 -10.04 5.15 -17.87
N GLU A 10 -10.83 6.22 -17.70
CA GLU A 10 -10.27 7.55 -17.37
C GLU A 10 -9.59 7.54 -16.00
N LEU A 11 -10.18 6.87 -15.01
CA LEU A 11 -9.60 6.73 -13.67
C LEU A 11 -8.24 6.01 -13.72
N VAL A 12 -8.18 4.86 -14.39
CA VAL A 12 -6.94 4.06 -14.50
C VAL A 12 -5.88 4.80 -15.31
N SER A 13 -6.28 5.44 -16.42
CA SER A 13 -5.36 6.21 -17.27
C SER A 13 -4.71 7.38 -16.52
N ALA A 14 -5.49 8.14 -15.76
CA ALA A 14 -4.99 9.33 -15.04
C ALA A 14 -4.38 8.99 -13.67
N TYR A 15 -4.87 7.95 -12.99
CA TYR A 15 -4.61 7.70 -11.57
C TYR A 15 -4.24 6.24 -11.23
N GLY A 16 -3.92 5.41 -12.23
CA GLY A 16 -3.61 3.98 -12.08
C GLY A 16 -2.21 3.64 -11.53
N ARG A 17 -1.29 4.61 -11.45
CA ARG A 17 0.05 4.37 -10.88
C ARG A 17 -0.09 3.85 -9.44
N THR A 18 0.60 2.79 -9.04
CA THR A 18 0.44 2.27 -7.66
C THR A 18 1.23 3.08 -6.64
N TYR A 19 0.92 2.98 -5.35
CA TYR A 19 1.69 3.70 -4.33
C TYR A 19 3.11 3.13 -4.21
N ALA A 20 3.30 1.83 -4.45
CA ALA A 20 4.63 1.24 -4.54
C ALA A 20 5.46 1.86 -5.69
N GLU A 21 4.87 2.02 -6.87
CA GLU A 21 5.52 2.67 -8.02
C GLU A 21 5.83 4.16 -7.76
N GLU A 22 4.94 4.85 -7.05
CA GLU A 22 5.20 6.21 -6.57
C GLU A 22 6.31 6.23 -5.53
N ALA A 23 6.45 5.24 -4.65
CA ALA A 23 7.57 5.15 -3.72
C ALA A 23 8.89 4.66 -4.36
N GLY A 24 8.91 4.44 -5.68
CA GLY A 24 10.09 3.92 -6.37
C GLY A 24 10.41 2.47 -5.98
N ILE A 25 9.41 1.70 -5.59
CA ILE A 25 9.51 0.28 -5.28
C ILE A 25 9.18 -0.48 -6.57
N ARG A 26 10.21 -1.07 -7.20
CA ARG A 26 9.97 -2.14 -8.17
C ARG A 26 9.60 -3.39 -7.40
N LEU A 27 8.29 -3.62 -7.28
CA LEU A 27 7.78 -4.74 -6.51
C LEU A 27 8.14 -6.06 -7.22
N ALA A 28 8.69 -7.00 -6.45
CA ALA A 28 9.03 -8.35 -6.86
C ALA A 28 8.84 -9.27 -5.65
N ASP A 29 8.58 -10.56 -5.88
CA ASP A 29 8.40 -11.55 -4.81
C ASP A 29 9.74 -11.94 -4.16
N THR A 30 10.37 -10.95 -3.52
CA THR A 30 11.68 -11.04 -2.88
C THR A 30 11.66 -10.19 -1.59
N PRO A 31 12.54 -10.48 -0.61
CA PRO A 31 12.40 -9.93 0.74
C PRO A 31 12.43 -8.40 0.79
N GLN A 32 13.40 -7.77 0.10
CA GLN A 32 13.59 -6.31 0.18
C GLN A 32 12.42 -5.51 -0.42
N PRO A 33 11.94 -5.75 -1.66
CA PRO A 33 10.78 -5.04 -2.20
C PRO A 33 9.51 -5.20 -1.36
N LEU A 34 9.25 -6.41 -0.83
CA LEU A 34 8.11 -6.66 0.05
C LEU A 34 8.26 -5.92 1.38
N TYR A 35 9.46 -5.89 1.96
CA TYR A 35 9.71 -5.12 3.19
C TYR A 35 9.52 -3.62 2.97
N ARG A 36 10.02 -3.08 1.86
CA ARG A 36 9.77 -1.67 1.48
C ARG A 36 8.26 -1.39 1.33
N LEU A 37 7.49 -2.35 0.82
CA LEU A 37 6.03 -2.24 0.74
C LEU A 37 5.38 -2.25 2.14
N LEU A 38 5.85 -3.07 3.08
CA LEU A 38 5.38 -3.06 4.48
C LEU A 38 5.62 -1.70 5.15
N VAL A 39 6.84 -1.16 5.01
CA VAL A 39 7.18 0.18 5.50
C VAL A 39 6.28 1.25 4.89
N LEU A 40 6.07 1.22 3.57
CA LEU A 40 5.16 2.15 2.91
C LEU A 40 3.72 2.02 3.44
N SER A 41 3.26 0.81 3.69
CA SER A 41 1.92 0.52 4.22
C SER A 41 1.73 1.06 5.62
N LEU A 42 2.75 0.93 6.47
CA LEU A 42 2.79 1.52 7.81
C LEU A 42 2.65 3.04 7.73
N LEU A 43 3.44 3.70 6.89
CA LEU A 43 3.43 5.17 6.73
C LEU A 43 2.10 5.69 6.16
N LEU A 44 1.51 4.98 5.21
CA LEU A 44 0.22 5.33 4.60
C LEU A 44 -0.97 5.10 5.55
N SER A 45 -0.80 4.28 6.59
CA SER A 45 -1.89 3.97 7.54
C SER A 45 -2.19 5.13 8.50
N ALA A 46 -1.26 6.07 8.67
CA ALA A 46 -1.45 7.24 9.51
C ALA A 46 -2.39 8.27 8.86
N ARG A 47 -2.94 9.18 9.69
CA ARG A 47 -3.77 10.31 9.22
C ARG A 47 -2.88 11.40 8.61
N ILE A 48 -2.31 11.12 7.44
CA ILE A 48 -1.35 11.97 6.73
C ILE A 48 -1.65 11.99 5.22
N ARG A 49 -1.09 12.97 4.51
CA ARG A 49 -1.17 13.00 3.04
C ARG A 49 -0.33 11.87 2.46
N ALA A 50 -0.87 11.14 1.49
CA ALA A 50 -0.16 10.02 0.86
C ALA A 50 1.19 10.42 0.26
N SER A 51 1.30 11.63 -0.32
CA SER A 51 2.56 12.16 -0.85
C SER A 51 3.66 12.28 0.20
N VAL A 52 3.32 12.58 1.45
CA VAL A 52 4.28 12.66 2.57
C VAL A 52 4.73 11.26 2.99
N ALA A 53 3.80 10.30 3.07
CA ALA A 53 4.16 8.90 3.35
C ALA A 53 5.06 8.30 2.25
N VAL A 54 4.76 8.57 0.98
CA VAL A 54 5.58 8.16 -0.17
C VAL A 54 6.98 8.80 -0.11
N ALA A 55 7.07 10.10 0.19
CA ALA A 55 8.35 10.79 0.33
C ALA A 55 9.17 10.23 1.50
N ALA A 56 8.54 9.93 2.63
CA ALA A 56 9.19 9.32 3.79
C ALA A 56 9.69 7.89 3.49
N ALA A 57 8.90 7.07 2.79
CA ALA A 57 9.33 5.75 2.35
C ALA A 57 10.56 5.80 1.43
N ARG A 58 10.63 6.80 0.54
CA ARG A 58 11.81 7.05 -0.30
C ARG A 58 13.02 7.48 0.54
N ALA A 59 12.84 8.41 1.47
CA ALA A 59 13.93 8.90 2.34
C ALA A 59 14.52 7.79 3.22
N LEU A 60 13.70 6.89 3.76
CA LEU A 60 14.16 5.69 4.48
C LEU A 60 15.02 4.79 3.56
N HIS A 61 14.57 4.56 2.32
CA HIS A 61 15.33 3.77 1.37
C HIS A 61 16.67 4.41 0.97
N GLU A 62 16.71 5.73 0.80
CA GLU A 62 17.93 6.49 0.53
C GLU A 62 18.97 6.33 1.66
N ASP A 63 18.52 6.24 2.91
CA ASP A 63 19.35 5.93 4.08
C ASP A 63 19.63 4.43 4.27
N ARG A 64 19.30 3.60 3.28
CA ARG A 64 19.52 2.14 3.31
C ARG A 64 18.70 1.41 4.38
N LEU A 65 17.63 2.04 4.87
CA LEU A 65 16.67 1.44 5.81
C LEU A 65 15.62 0.64 5.02
N ASP A 66 16.11 -0.31 4.22
CA ASP A 66 15.34 -1.01 3.19
C ASP A 66 15.33 -2.54 3.33
N SER A 67 15.80 -3.05 4.46
CA SER A 67 15.63 -4.44 4.88
C SER A 67 15.44 -4.50 6.41
N PRO A 68 14.79 -5.56 6.94
CA PRO A 68 14.58 -5.69 8.38
C PRO A 68 15.88 -5.59 9.16
N ARG A 69 16.90 -6.36 8.77
CA ARG A 69 18.23 -6.30 9.38
C ARG A 69 18.86 -4.90 9.41
N ARG A 70 18.74 -4.11 8.34
CA ARG A 70 19.30 -2.74 8.30
C ARG A 70 18.47 -1.78 9.13
N MET A 71 17.15 -1.91 9.10
CA MET A 71 16.24 -1.11 9.90
C MET A 71 16.47 -1.35 11.39
N ALA A 72 16.52 -2.61 11.82
CA ALA A 72 16.78 -3.01 13.20
C ALA A 72 18.16 -2.52 13.70
N ALA A 73 19.19 -2.62 12.86
CA ALA A 73 20.54 -2.18 13.20
C ALA A 73 20.73 -0.65 13.24
N ALA A 74 19.85 0.11 12.58
CA ALA A 74 19.90 1.57 12.59
C ALA A 74 19.51 2.12 13.97
N ASP A 75 20.18 3.17 14.42
CA ASP A 75 19.78 3.84 15.65
C ASP A 75 18.44 4.57 15.45
N TRP A 76 17.77 4.86 16.58
CA TRP A 76 16.46 5.51 16.55
C TRP A 76 16.52 6.89 15.88
N GLN A 77 17.60 7.65 16.09
CA GLN A 77 17.74 9.00 15.54
C GLN A 77 17.87 8.98 14.01
N GLN A 78 18.60 8.00 13.44
CA GLN A 78 18.70 7.80 11.99
C GLN A 78 17.31 7.60 11.37
N ARG A 79 16.46 6.79 12.00
CA ARG A 79 15.08 6.57 11.53
C ARG A 79 14.25 7.85 11.62
N VAL A 80 14.34 8.59 12.73
CA VAL A 80 13.66 9.89 12.90
C VAL A 80 14.11 10.89 11.85
N ASP A 81 15.41 11.03 11.62
CA ASP A 81 15.97 11.98 10.65
C ASP A 81 15.49 11.65 9.23
N ALA A 82 15.49 10.37 8.84
CA ALA A 82 14.99 9.92 7.55
C ALA A 82 13.49 10.24 7.36
N LEU A 83 12.66 9.95 8.37
CA LEU A 83 11.24 10.29 8.38
C LEU A 83 11.04 11.81 8.28
N GLY A 84 11.85 12.59 9.01
CA GLY A 84 11.83 14.05 9.02
C GLY A 84 12.16 14.66 7.66
N ARG A 85 13.14 14.11 6.92
CA ARG A 85 13.46 14.55 5.54
C ARG A 85 12.32 14.30 4.57
N GLY A 86 11.56 13.22 4.75
CA GLY A 86 10.33 12.96 4.00
C GLY A 86 9.13 13.81 4.41
N GLY A 87 9.26 14.66 5.45
CA GLY A 87 8.20 15.51 5.98
C GLY A 87 7.26 14.82 6.96
N TYR A 88 7.60 13.64 7.47
CA TYR A 88 6.77 12.82 8.36
C TYR A 88 6.87 13.22 9.84
N ARG A 89 7.15 14.49 10.13
CA ARG A 89 7.52 15.00 11.48
C ARG A 89 6.46 14.88 12.57
N ARG A 90 5.20 14.64 12.21
CA ARG A 90 4.11 14.55 13.20
C ARG A 90 4.16 13.25 14.00
N TYR A 91 4.71 12.21 13.39
CA TYR A 91 4.66 10.84 13.89
C TYR A 91 6.01 10.15 13.85
N ASP A 92 7.08 10.87 13.49
CA ASP A 92 8.41 10.34 13.23
C ASP A 92 8.97 9.56 14.43
N GLU A 93 8.93 10.12 15.64
CA GLU A 93 9.43 9.47 16.86
C GLU A 93 8.77 8.12 17.12
N ARG A 94 7.43 8.08 17.12
CA ARG A 94 6.65 6.85 17.33
C ARG A 94 6.88 5.86 16.19
N THR A 95 6.88 6.35 14.95
CA THR A 95 7.06 5.50 13.77
C THR A 95 8.49 4.95 13.70
N ALA A 96 9.51 5.69 14.14
CA ALA A 96 10.89 5.21 14.23
C ALA A 96 11.04 4.06 15.22
N THR A 97 10.33 4.11 16.35
CA THR A 97 10.24 2.97 17.29
C THR A 97 9.53 1.79 16.63
N GLN A 98 8.34 1.99 16.06
CA GLN A 98 7.57 0.93 15.39
C GLN A 98 8.35 0.23 14.26
N LEU A 99 9.09 0.99 13.45
CA LEU A 99 9.91 0.44 12.38
C LEU A 99 11.07 -0.42 12.91
N GLY A 100 11.63 -0.06 14.07
CA GLY A 100 12.65 -0.87 14.74
C GLY A 100 12.09 -2.17 15.28
N ASP A 101 11.10 -2.06 16.16
CA ASP A 101 10.48 -3.17 16.85
C ASP A 101 9.91 -4.18 15.83
N GLY A 102 9.31 -3.68 14.75
CA GLY A 102 8.78 -4.51 13.68
C GLY A 102 9.84 -5.17 12.81
N ALA A 103 10.95 -4.46 12.55
CA ALA A 103 12.09 -5.07 11.87
C ALA A 103 12.74 -6.20 12.69
N GLU A 104 12.81 -6.05 14.02
CA GLU A 104 13.28 -7.09 14.94
C GLU A 104 12.32 -8.28 14.94
N LEU A 105 11.02 -8.05 15.12
CA LEU A 105 9.99 -9.10 15.06
C LEU A 105 10.05 -9.88 13.74
N LEU A 106 10.17 -9.17 12.62
CA LEU A 106 10.21 -9.77 11.30
C LEU A 106 11.45 -10.63 11.09
N ASP A 107 12.61 -10.20 11.61
CA ASP A 107 13.85 -10.96 11.60
C ASP A 107 13.76 -12.21 12.47
N GLU A 108 13.23 -12.08 13.69
CA GLU A 108 13.14 -13.18 14.67
C GLU A 108 12.17 -14.28 14.25
N ARG A 109 10.95 -13.93 13.82
CA ARG A 109 9.91 -14.93 13.53
C ARG A 109 9.99 -15.46 12.11
N TRP A 110 10.33 -14.61 11.15
CA TRP A 110 10.28 -14.95 9.73
C TRP A 110 11.63 -14.78 9.02
N GLY A 111 12.74 -14.59 9.74
CA GLY A 111 14.06 -14.47 9.15
C GLY A 111 14.20 -13.28 8.21
N GLY A 112 13.41 -12.22 8.43
CA GLY A 112 13.42 -11.01 7.64
C GLY A 112 12.71 -11.13 6.29
N ASP A 113 11.90 -12.18 6.10
CA ASP A 113 11.27 -12.52 4.83
C ASP A 113 9.75 -12.64 4.94
N LEU A 114 9.05 -11.63 4.42
CA LEU A 114 7.57 -11.60 4.40
C LEU A 114 6.93 -12.74 3.60
N ARG A 115 7.70 -13.44 2.76
CA ARG A 115 7.18 -14.62 2.06
C ARG A 115 6.95 -15.77 3.02
N ARG A 116 7.71 -15.88 4.12
CA ARG A 116 7.45 -16.87 5.18
C ARG A 116 6.21 -16.50 5.99
N LEU A 117 5.99 -15.21 6.25
CA LEU A 117 4.73 -14.74 6.83
C LEU A 117 3.55 -15.11 5.92
N HIS A 118 3.71 -14.94 4.61
CA HIS A 118 2.71 -15.32 3.62
C HIS A 118 2.47 -16.84 3.57
N GLU A 119 3.52 -17.66 3.63
CA GLU A 119 3.42 -19.12 3.70
C GLU A 119 2.69 -19.60 4.98
N GLU A 120 2.95 -18.95 6.12
CA GLU A 120 2.29 -19.24 7.40
C GLU A 120 0.77 -18.96 7.35
N ALA A 121 0.33 -18.03 6.51
CA ALA A 121 -1.09 -17.79 6.28
C ALA A 121 -1.79 -18.93 5.54
N HIS A 122 -1.05 -19.90 4.98
CA HIS A 122 -1.58 -21.06 4.26
C HIS A 122 -2.60 -20.71 3.16
N GLY A 123 -2.42 -19.58 2.48
CA GLY A 123 -3.31 -19.09 1.43
C GLY A 123 -4.61 -18.44 1.94
N ASP A 124 -4.81 -18.32 3.26
CA ASP A 124 -5.93 -17.59 3.84
C ASP A 124 -5.61 -16.09 3.90
N THR A 125 -6.33 -15.29 3.12
CA THR A 125 -6.13 -13.83 3.08
C THR A 125 -6.51 -13.14 4.40
N GLY A 126 -7.47 -13.69 5.15
CA GLY A 126 -7.84 -13.20 6.47
C GLY A 126 -6.74 -13.44 7.49
N GLU A 127 -6.11 -14.62 7.45
CA GLU A 127 -4.96 -14.95 8.29
C GLU A 127 -3.74 -14.13 7.91
N LEU A 128 -3.45 -13.96 6.61
CA LEU A 128 -2.39 -13.06 6.14
C LEU A 128 -2.60 -11.64 6.67
N LYS A 129 -3.84 -11.14 6.59
CA LYS A 129 -4.20 -9.83 7.15
C LYS A 129 -3.99 -9.79 8.67
N ARG A 130 -4.27 -10.86 9.39
CA ARG A 130 -4.05 -10.97 10.84
C ARG A 130 -2.57 -10.96 11.18
N LEU A 131 -1.76 -11.75 10.48
CA LEU A 131 -0.30 -11.84 10.66
C LEU A 131 0.38 -10.49 10.37
N LEU A 132 -0.03 -9.80 9.29
CA LEU A 132 0.46 -8.45 8.99
C LEU A 132 0.19 -7.45 10.11
N GLN A 133 -0.90 -7.62 10.88
CA GLN A 133 -1.25 -6.75 12.01
C GLN A 133 -0.47 -7.05 13.28
N GLU A 134 0.33 -8.11 13.30
CA GLU A 134 1.28 -8.34 14.39
C GLU A 134 2.49 -7.40 14.29
N GLU A 135 2.76 -6.87 13.10
CA GLU A 135 3.77 -5.84 12.89
C GLU A 135 3.41 -4.55 13.64
N PRO A 136 4.29 -4.03 14.53
CA PRO A 136 4.06 -2.81 15.28
C PRO A 136 3.63 -1.63 14.40
N GLY A 137 2.43 -1.11 14.65
CA GLY A 137 1.88 0.03 13.91
C GLY A 137 1.08 -0.33 12.66
N ILE A 138 1.08 -1.59 12.22
CA ILE A 138 0.16 -2.06 11.17
C ILE A 138 -1.19 -2.39 11.81
N GLY A 139 -2.16 -1.50 11.63
CA GLY A 139 -3.57 -1.80 11.90
C GLY A 139 -4.29 -2.38 10.68
N PRO A 140 -5.62 -2.61 10.77
CA PRO A 140 -6.42 -3.13 9.66
C PRO A 140 -6.23 -2.36 8.34
N VAL A 141 -6.12 -1.03 8.42
CA VAL A 141 -5.88 -0.15 7.27
C VAL A 141 -4.50 -0.37 6.65
N GLY A 142 -3.46 -0.52 7.46
CA GLY A 142 -2.10 -0.81 7.00
C GLY A 142 -2.04 -2.15 6.28
N ALA A 143 -2.69 -3.17 6.82
CA ALA A 143 -2.79 -4.48 6.19
C ALA A 143 -3.56 -4.41 4.86
N ASP A 144 -4.67 -3.67 4.79
CA ASP A 144 -5.41 -3.44 3.54
C ASP A 144 -4.54 -2.74 2.48
N ILE A 145 -3.71 -1.75 2.89
CA ILE A 145 -2.76 -1.09 1.99
C ILE A 145 -1.75 -2.09 1.42
N PHE A 146 -1.16 -2.91 2.29
CA PHE A 146 -0.18 -3.92 1.89
C PHE A 146 -0.79 -4.91 0.89
N LEU A 147 -1.95 -5.49 1.23
CA LEU A 147 -2.63 -6.50 0.41
C LEU A 147 -3.01 -5.97 -0.96
N ARG A 148 -3.49 -4.71 -1.07
CA ARG A 148 -3.81 -4.10 -2.36
C ARG A 148 -2.62 -4.10 -3.32
N GLU A 149 -1.45 -3.73 -2.83
CA GLU A 149 -0.23 -3.63 -3.66
C GLU A 149 0.41 -5.02 -3.88
N ALA A 150 0.36 -5.91 -2.89
CA ALA A 150 0.94 -7.25 -2.94
C ALA A 150 0.32 -8.13 -4.04
N GLN A 151 -0.93 -7.89 -4.45
CA GLN A 151 -1.58 -8.57 -5.59
C GLN A 151 -0.75 -8.63 -6.88
N ARG A 152 0.19 -7.69 -7.09
CA ARG A 152 1.06 -7.69 -8.29
C ARG A 152 2.02 -8.88 -8.31
N VAL A 153 2.40 -9.38 -7.13
CA VAL A 153 3.39 -10.46 -6.97
C VAL A 153 2.78 -11.71 -6.32
N TRP A 154 1.73 -11.55 -5.50
CA TRP A 154 0.93 -12.61 -4.89
C TRP A 154 -0.46 -12.62 -5.53
N ARG A 155 -0.55 -13.25 -6.71
CA ARG A 155 -1.72 -13.13 -7.61
C ARG A 155 -2.99 -13.74 -7.03
N GLU A 156 -2.84 -14.74 -6.18
CA GLU A 156 -3.89 -15.43 -5.42
C GLU A 156 -4.66 -14.52 -4.46
N LEU A 157 -4.12 -13.35 -4.11
CA LEU A 157 -4.86 -12.33 -3.36
C LEU A 157 -5.93 -11.63 -4.21
N GLY A 158 -5.80 -11.68 -5.54
CA GLY A 158 -6.59 -10.88 -6.46
C GLY A 158 -7.94 -11.51 -6.83
N PRO A 159 -9.00 -10.69 -7.01
CA PRO A 159 -9.04 -9.23 -6.80
C PRO A 159 -9.30 -8.85 -5.33
N TYR A 160 -8.36 -8.11 -4.74
CA TYR A 160 -8.46 -7.49 -3.42
C TYR A 160 -8.88 -6.02 -3.55
N LEU A 161 -10.19 -5.77 -3.44
CA LEU A 161 -10.79 -4.43 -3.42
C LEU A 161 -11.43 -4.20 -2.05
N ASP A 162 -10.65 -3.64 -1.12
CA ASP A 162 -11.08 -3.38 0.24
C ASP A 162 -12.12 -2.24 0.34
N GLY A 163 -12.65 -2.02 1.55
CA GLY A 163 -13.67 -0.99 1.79
C GLY A 163 -13.27 0.41 1.32
N LYS A 164 -11.96 0.76 1.36
CA LYS A 164 -11.49 2.05 0.87
C LYS A 164 -11.58 2.16 -0.65
N ALA A 165 -11.19 1.12 -1.40
CA ALA A 165 -11.36 1.08 -2.85
C ALA A 165 -12.86 1.15 -3.22
N LEU A 166 -13.71 0.38 -2.53
CA LEU A 166 -15.17 0.39 -2.79
C LEU A 166 -15.84 1.74 -2.50
N SER A 167 -15.32 2.49 -1.52
CA SER A 167 -15.76 3.88 -1.28
C SER A 167 -15.40 4.82 -2.45
N GLY A 168 -14.31 4.55 -3.15
CA GLY A 168 -13.91 5.28 -4.35
C GLY A 168 -14.82 4.97 -5.53
N ALA A 169 -15.14 3.68 -5.72
CA ALA A 169 -16.11 3.25 -6.73
C ALA A 169 -17.47 3.94 -6.53
N GLU A 170 -17.96 3.98 -5.29
CA GLU A 170 -19.21 4.64 -4.93
C GLU A 170 -19.21 6.15 -5.27
N ARG A 171 -18.11 6.86 -5.00
CA ARG A 171 -17.97 8.29 -5.35
C ARG A 171 -18.02 8.55 -6.85
N LEU A 172 -17.57 7.60 -7.65
CA LEU A 172 -17.61 7.64 -9.11
C LEU A 172 -18.96 7.18 -9.68
N GLY A 173 -19.89 6.74 -8.82
CA GLY A 173 -21.16 6.15 -9.24
C GLY A 173 -20.97 4.81 -9.95
N LEU A 174 -19.91 4.06 -9.62
CA LEU A 174 -19.64 2.72 -10.09
C LEU A 174 -20.26 1.66 -9.15
N PRO A 175 -20.44 0.41 -9.60
CA PRO A 175 -20.84 -0.69 -8.74
C PRO A 175 -19.85 -0.92 -7.58
N LYS A 176 -20.35 -1.31 -6.41
CA LYS A 176 -19.51 -1.69 -5.24
C LYS A 176 -19.19 -3.18 -5.17
N ASP A 177 -19.49 -3.91 -6.24
CA ASP A 177 -19.22 -5.35 -6.36
C ASP A 177 -17.83 -5.55 -7.00
N PRO A 178 -16.89 -6.25 -6.32
CA PRO A 178 -15.53 -6.42 -6.84
C PRO A 178 -15.46 -7.13 -8.20
N ALA A 179 -16.33 -8.12 -8.46
CA ALA A 179 -16.34 -8.85 -9.73
C ALA A 179 -16.83 -7.96 -10.87
N LYS A 180 -17.84 -7.11 -10.62
CA LYS A 180 -18.30 -6.12 -11.61
C LYS A 180 -17.23 -5.07 -11.89
N LEU A 181 -16.56 -4.56 -10.86
CA LEU A 181 -15.46 -3.60 -11.03
C LEU A 181 -14.30 -4.19 -11.85
N THR A 182 -13.91 -5.43 -11.55
CA THR A 182 -12.85 -6.11 -12.30
C THR A 182 -13.26 -6.33 -13.76
N LYS A 183 -14.52 -6.71 -14.02
CA LYS A 183 -15.05 -6.83 -15.38
C LYS A 183 -15.02 -5.50 -16.15
N LEU A 184 -15.38 -4.38 -15.49
CA LEU A 184 -15.30 -3.04 -16.09
C LEU A 184 -13.86 -2.61 -16.40
N ALA A 185 -12.90 -3.09 -15.61
CA ALA A 185 -11.49 -2.75 -15.75
C ALA A 185 -10.76 -3.55 -16.85
N GLY A 186 -11.38 -4.61 -17.38
CA GLY A 186 -10.82 -5.43 -18.46
C GLY A 186 -9.46 -6.02 -18.07
N ASP A 187 -8.44 -5.75 -18.88
CA ASP A 187 -7.07 -6.25 -18.68
C ASP A 187 -6.25 -5.45 -17.65
N THR A 188 -6.87 -4.47 -16.97
CA THR A 188 -6.19 -3.68 -15.93
C THR A 188 -5.84 -4.58 -14.75
N GLU A 189 -4.58 -4.52 -14.31
CA GLU A 189 -4.14 -5.24 -13.10
C GLU A 189 -4.99 -4.85 -11.86
N PRO A 190 -5.45 -5.81 -11.03
CA PRO A 190 -6.25 -5.51 -9.85
C PRO A 190 -5.62 -4.49 -8.89
N ALA A 191 -4.30 -4.50 -8.71
CA ALA A 191 -3.59 -3.53 -7.87
C ALA A 191 -3.66 -2.10 -8.43
N VAL A 192 -3.58 -1.95 -9.76
CA VAL A 192 -3.71 -0.65 -10.47
C VAL A 192 -5.12 -0.11 -10.30
N LEU A 193 -6.14 -0.96 -10.51
CA LEU A 193 -7.54 -0.60 -10.28
C LEU A 193 -7.76 -0.18 -8.81
N ALA A 194 -7.27 -0.97 -7.85
CA ALA A 194 -7.42 -0.70 -6.43
C ALA A 194 -6.78 0.65 -6.04
N ALA A 195 -5.57 0.93 -6.52
CA ALA A 195 -4.86 2.19 -6.26
C ALA A 195 -5.63 3.40 -6.81
N ALA A 196 -6.16 3.30 -8.05
CA ALA A 196 -6.92 4.37 -8.68
C ALA A 196 -8.24 4.65 -7.94
N LEU A 197 -8.97 3.59 -7.55
CA LEU A 197 -10.19 3.72 -6.74
C LEU A 197 -9.89 4.34 -5.37
N VAL A 198 -8.81 3.94 -4.70
CA VAL A 198 -8.42 4.53 -3.41
C VAL A 198 -8.09 6.02 -3.54
N ARG A 199 -7.49 6.47 -4.66
CA ARG A 199 -7.28 7.91 -4.90
C ARG A 199 -8.59 8.68 -4.99
N ALA A 200 -9.58 8.18 -5.74
CA ALA A 200 -10.93 8.77 -5.77
C ALA A 200 -11.60 8.78 -4.37
N ALA A 201 -11.31 7.78 -3.54
CA ALA A 201 -11.81 7.72 -2.16
C ALA A 201 -11.11 8.71 -1.20
N LEU A 202 -9.88 9.14 -1.49
CA LEU A 202 -9.10 10.05 -0.65
C LEU A 202 -9.23 11.50 -1.09
N ASP A 203 -9.36 11.75 -2.39
CA ASP A 203 -9.40 13.09 -2.97
C ASP A 203 -10.67 13.28 -3.81
N LYS A 204 -11.46 14.29 -3.47
CA LYS A 204 -12.68 14.64 -4.21
C LYS A 204 -12.37 15.16 -5.62
N GLY A 205 -11.26 15.90 -5.77
CA GLY A 205 -10.85 16.44 -7.06
C GLY A 205 -10.50 15.34 -8.06
N VAL A 206 -9.95 14.21 -7.60
CA VAL A 206 -9.70 13.03 -8.44
C VAL A 206 -11.01 12.45 -8.98
N ALA A 207 -12.04 12.34 -8.15
CA ALA A 207 -13.34 11.83 -8.59
C ALA A 207 -14.03 12.79 -9.57
N GLU A 208 -14.00 14.09 -9.28
CA GLU A 208 -14.59 15.14 -10.13
C GLU A 208 -13.91 15.22 -11.50
N ASP A 209 -12.57 15.27 -11.55
CA ASP A 209 -11.79 15.26 -12.80
C ASP A 209 -12.07 14.01 -13.63
N CYS A 210 -12.11 12.83 -12.99
CA CYS A 210 -12.42 11.58 -13.68
C CYS A 210 -13.83 11.59 -14.32
N LEU A 211 -14.84 12.08 -13.60
CA LEU A 211 -16.21 12.16 -14.11
C LEU A 211 -16.34 13.18 -15.25
N GLN A 212 -15.61 14.30 -15.18
CA GLN A 212 -15.56 15.29 -16.26
C GLN A 212 -14.93 14.72 -17.53
N ARG A 213 -13.82 13.96 -17.42
CA ARG A 213 -13.18 13.30 -18.57
C ARG A 213 -14.03 12.21 -19.20
N ALA A 214 -14.87 11.54 -18.41
CA ALA A 214 -15.68 10.40 -18.86
C ALA A 214 -17.05 10.80 -19.45
N SER A 215 -17.42 12.08 -19.34
CA SER A 215 -18.67 12.65 -19.86
C SER A 215 -18.66 12.68 -21.39
#